data_AF-A0A1J0WHM4-F1
#
_entry.id   AF-A0A1J0WHM4-F1
#
_cell.length_a   1.000
_cell.length_b   1.000
_cell.length_c   1.000
_cell.angle_alpha   90.00
_cell.angle_beta   90.00
_cell.angle_gamma   90.00
#
_symmetry.space_group_name_H-M   'P 1'
#
loop_
_entity.id
_entity.type
_entity.pdbx_description
1 polymer ?
#
loop_
_entity_poly.entity_id
_entity_poly.type
_entity_poly.pdbx_seq_one_letter_code
_entity_poly.pdbx_strand_id
1 'polypeptide(L)'
;MVTFSEFLRHRQHLLISVSALYLTLYMVAQWPQAAPHVWLTAAVVAIYINLSYLTETSGHRTPLGPETLIALLLIGGAVLGLATSPAVLVVAIFAQGIWHLLRRLQHGLPLMSLDALGCFVADMSYGLVLLVLSLR
;
A
#
# COMPACT_ATOMS: atom_id res chain seq x y z
N MET A 1 -5.09 -9.09 35.37
CA MET A 1 -6.29 -9.13 34.51
C MET A 1 -5.98 -8.32 33.27
N VAL A 2 -5.84 -8.96 32.12
CA VAL A 2 -5.61 -8.26 30.84
C VAL A 2 -6.88 -7.51 30.50
N THR A 3 -6.78 -6.20 30.28
CA THR A 3 -7.94 -5.38 29.94
C THR A 3 -8.45 -5.79 28.54
N PHE A 4 -9.76 -5.73 28.31
CA PHE A 4 -10.37 -6.15 27.05
C PHE A 4 -9.78 -5.41 25.83
N SER A 5 -9.34 -4.16 26.03
CA SER A 5 -8.60 -3.35 25.06
C SER A 5 -7.22 -3.93 24.68
N GLU A 6 -6.47 -4.48 25.63
CA GLU A 6 -5.18 -5.13 25.35
C GLU A 6 -5.34 -6.45 24.60
N PHE A 7 -6.39 -7.22 24.90
CA PHE A 7 -6.71 -8.45 24.17
C PHE A 7 -7.09 -8.16 22.71
N LEU A 8 -7.90 -7.13 22.47
CA LEU A 8 -8.25 -6.67 21.12
C LEU A 8 -7.03 -6.16 20.36
N ARG A 9 -6.17 -5.38 21.02
CA ARG A 9 -4.93 -4.87 20.43
C ARG A 9 -3.96 -5.99 20.05
N HIS A 10 -3.84 -7.01 20.90
CA HIS A 10 -3.01 -8.18 20.63
C HIS A 10 -3.53 -9.01 19.45
N ARG A 11 -4.86 -9.22 19.36
CA ARG A 11 -5.49 -9.85 18.19
C ARG A 11 -5.35 -9.03 16.91
N GLN A 12 -5.44 -7.70 17.00
CA GLN A 12 -5.18 -6.81 15.85
C GLN A 12 -3.74 -6.95 15.36
N HIS A 13 -2.74 -6.93 16.26
CA HIS A 13 -1.35 -7.13 15.88
C HIS A 13 -1.11 -8.51 15.25
N LEU A 14 -1.74 -9.55 15.78
CA LEU A 14 -1.70 -10.88 15.16
C LEU A 14 -2.33 -10.88 13.77
N LEU A 15 -3.52 -10.30 13.59
CA LEU A 15 -4.18 -10.20 12.30
C LEU A 15 -3.34 -9.41 11.29
N ILE A 16 -2.72 -8.32 11.71
CA ILE A 16 -1.83 -7.50 10.88
C ILE A 16 -0.57 -8.30 10.51
N SER A 17 0.03 -9.02 11.46
CA SER A 17 1.20 -9.87 11.18
C SER A 17 0.88 -11.02 10.22
N VAL A 18 -0.30 -11.65 10.36
CA VAL A 18 -0.76 -12.73 9.49
C VAL A 18 -1.08 -12.18 8.09
N SER A 19 -1.68 -10.99 8.02
CA SER A 19 -1.96 -10.31 6.76
C SER A 19 -0.68 -9.89 6.04
N ALA A 20 0.30 -9.36 6.78
CA ALA A 20 1.62 -9.04 6.26
C ALA A 20 2.35 -10.30 5.76
N LEU A 21 2.36 -11.37 6.55
CA LEU A 21 2.95 -12.65 6.18
C LEU A 21 2.28 -13.25 4.93
N TYR A 22 0.94 -13.17 4.85
CA TYR A 22 0.17 -13.62 3.70
C TYR A 22 0.53 -12.82 2.44
N LEU A 23 0.62 -11.50 2.53
CA LEU A 23 1.03 -10.63 1.42
C LEU A 23 2.45 -10.94 0.97
N THR A 24 3.39 -11.12 1.89
CA THR A 24 4.78 -11.50 1.57
C THR A 24 4.86 -12.87 0.90
N LEU A 25 4.11 -13.86 1.39
CA LEU A 25 4.04 -15.20 0.78
C LEU A 25 3.39 -15.16 -0.61
N TYR A 26 2.35 -14.36 -0.79
CA TYR A 26 1.72 -14.14 -2.09
C TYR A 26 2.72 -13.54 -3.10
N MET A 27 3.53 -12.56 -2.67
CA MET A 27 4.57 -11.97 -3.52
C MET A 27 5.64 -12.99 -3.93
N VAL A 28 6.09 -13.84 -3.02
CA VAL A 28 7.06 -14.91 -3.31
C VAL A 28 6.46 -15.95 -4.27
N ALA A 29 5.18 -16.29 -4.10
CA ALA A 29 4.48 -17.25 -4.97
C ALA A 29 4.30 -16.74 -6.41
N GLN A 30 4.22 -15.42 -6.62
CA GLN A 30 4.04 -14.81 -7.95
C GLN A 30 5.36 -14.68 -8.74
N TRP A 31 6.52 -14.79 -8.07
CA TRP A 31 7.85 -14.64 -8.68
C TRP A 31 8.12 -15.54 -9.91
N PRO A 32 7.70 -16.83 -9.95
CA PRO A 32 7.98 -17.69 -11.09
C PRO A 32 7.10 -17.39 -12.31
N GLN A 33 6.00 -16.65 -12.14
CA GLN A 33 5.00 -16.39 -13.17
C GLN A 33 4.97 -14.89 -13.46
N ALA A 34 5.95 -14.41 -14.25
CA ALA A 34 5.96 -13.08 -14.84
C ALA A 34 4.88 -12.94 -15.92
N ALA A 35 3.64 -13.23 -15.56
CA ALA A 35 2.51 -13.24 -16.46
C ALA A 35 1.77 -11.91 -16.37
N PRO A 36 1.04 -11.51 -17.44
CA PRO A 36 0.40 -10.20 -17.52
C PRO A 36 -0.60 -9.91 -16.39
N HIS A 37 -1.11 -10.95 -15.72
CA HIS A 37 -1.99 -10.80 -14.57
C HIS A 37 -1.30 -10.15 -13.35
N VAL A 38 0.03 -10.28 -13.20
CA VAL A 38 0.77 -9.70 -12.07
C VAL A 38 0.64 -8.18 -12.07
N TRP A 39 0.85 -7.56 -13.24
CA TRP A 39 0.72 -6.11 -13.42
C TRP A 39 -0.72 -5.62 -13.19
N LEU A 40 -1.70 -6.39 -13.64
CA LEU A 40 -3.12 -6.07 -13.42
C LEU A 40 -3.48 -6.16 -11.93
N THR A 41 -3.03 -7.19 -11.23
CA THR A 41 -3.24 -7.30 -9.78
C THR A 41 -2.56 -6.18 -9.01
N ALA A 42 -1.33 -5.80 -9.40
CA ALA A 42 -0.60 -4.70 -8.78
C ALA A 42 -1.35 -3.37 -8.93
N ALA A 43 -1.85 -3.08 -10.14
CA ALA A 43 -2.64 -1.88 -10.41
C ALA A 43 -3.96 -1.87 -9.62
N VAL A 44 -4.70 -2.98 -9.62
CA VAL A 44 -5.98 -3.08 -8.88
C VAL A 44 -5.77 -2.87 -7.38
N VAL A 45 -4.74 -3.48 -6.80
CA VAL A 45 -4.42 -3.32 -5.36
C VAL A 45 -4.02 -1.89 -5.04
N ALA A 46 -3.15 -1.26 -5.84
CA ALA A 46 -2.76 0.13 -5.66
C ALA A 46 -3.97 1.08 -5.75
N ILE A 47 -4.86 0.87 -6.72
CA ILE A 47 -6.08 1.66 -6.88
C ILE A 47 -7.02 1.46 -5.68
N TYR A 48 -7.22 0.22 -5.23
CA TYR A 48 -8.09 -0.09 -4.11
C TYR A 48 -7.65 0.59 -2.80
N ILE A 49 -6.33 0.58 -2.52
CA ILE A 49 -5.77 1.22 -1.33
C ILE A 49 -6.02 2.74 -1.37
N ASN A 50 -5.76 3.39 -2.51
CA ASN A 50 -5.99 4.84 -2.66
C ASN A 50 -7.48 5.21 -2.64
N LEU A 51 -8.36 4.36 -3.20
CA LEU A 51 -9.81 4.55 -3.11
C LEU A 51 -10.29 4.45 -1.66
N SER A 52 -9.78 3.50 -0.88
CA SER A 52 -10.11 3.37 0.53
C SER A 52 -9.79 4.67 1.29
N TYR A 53 -8.66 5.30 1.00
CA TYR A 53 -8.33 6.62 1.56
C TYR A 53 -9.25 7.76 1.10
N LEU A 54 -9.69 7.75 -0.16
CA LEU A 54 -10.68 8.71 -0.64
C LEU A 54 -12.01 8.55 0.08
N THR A 55 -12.44 7.32 0.37
CA THR A 55 -13.68 7.07 1.12
C THR A 55 -13.60 7.57 2.57
N GLU A 56 -12.48 7.35 3.26
CA GLU A 56 -12.29 7.87 4.64
C GLU A 56 -12.28 9.40 4.70
N THR A 57 -11.70 10.05 3.70
CA THR A 57 -11.62 11.52 3.63
C THR A 57 -12.94 12.17 3.20
N SER A 58 -13.75 11.49 2.37
CA SER A 58 -15.05 11.98 1.90
C SER A 58 -16.11 12.13 3.01
N GLY A 59 -15.94 11.45 4.16
CA GLY A 59 -16.85 11.54 5.30
C GLY A 59 -16.59 12.74 6.23
N HIS A 60 -15.44 13.42 6.09
CA HIS A 60 -15.09 14.56 6.93
C HIS A 60 -15.42 15.88 6.23
N ARG A 61 -16.12 16.79 6.92
CA ARG A 61 -16.55 18.12 6.41
C ARG A 61 -15.42 19.11 6.08
N THR A 62 -14.16 18.72 6.30
CA THR A 62 -13.00 19.54 5.99
C THR A 62 -12.70 19.52 4.49
N PRO A 63 -12.22 20.62 3.90
CA PRO A 63 -11.93 20.69 2.47
C PRO A 63 -11.00 19.54 2.06
N LEU A 64 -11.29 18.93 0.91
CA LEU A 64 -10.46 17.93 0.23
C LEU A 64 -9.01 18.44 0.18
N GLY A 65 -8.18 17.97 1.12
CA GLY A 65 -6.83 18.46 1.31
C GLY A 65 -5.88 18.03 0.19
N PRO A 66 -4.58 18.37 0.29
CA PRO A 66 -3.57 17.90 -0.66
C PRO A 66 -3.52 16.36 -0.78
N GLU A 67 -4.01 15.66 0.25
CA GLU A 67 -4.03 14.20 0.34
C GLU A 67 -4.93 13.53 -0.69
N THR A 68 -6.08 14.12 -0.98
CA THR A 68 -7.03 13.59 -1.97
C THR A 68 -6.50 13.77 -3.38
N LEU A 69 -5.77 14.86 -3.63
CA LEU A 69 -5.10 15.12 -4.91
C LEU A 69 -3.97 14.12 -5.13
N ILE A 70 -3.18 13.83 -4.10
CA ILE A 70 -2.09 12.85 -4.18
C ILE A 70 -2.64 11.43 -4.36
N ALA A 71 -3.72 11.05 -3.67
CA ALA A 71 -4.40 9.77 -3.91
C ALA A 71 -4.91 9.65 -5.35
N LEU A 72 -5.49 10.71 -5.92
CA LEU A 72 -5.92 10.74 -7.32
C LEU A 72 -4.73 10.63 -8.30
N LEU A 73 -3.61 11.30 -8.01
CA LEU A 73 -2.39 11.19 -8.82
C LEU A 73 -1.82 9.77 -8.78
N LEU A 74 -1.82 9.11 -7.62
CA LEU A 74 -1.35 7.73 -7.47
C LEU A 74 -2.26 6.74 -8.21
N ILE A 75 -3.58 6.93 -8.15
CA ILE A 75 -4.55 6.15 -8.95
C ILE A 75 -4.29 6.36 -10.44
N GLY A 76 -4.16 7.62 -10.87
CA GLY A 76 -3.86 7.97 -12.26
C GLY A 76 -2.54 7.35 -12.73
N GLY A 77 -1.51 7.39 -11.88
CA GLY A 77 -0.22 6.76 -12.13
C GLY A 77 -0.31 5.24 -12.26
N ALA A 78 -1.12 4.58 -11.44
CA ALA A 78 -1.35 3.14 -11.53
C ALA A 78 -2.10 2.75 -12.82
N VAL A 79 -3.14 3.50 -13.20
CA VAL A 79 -3.88 3.29 -14.45
C VAL A 79 -3.00 3.54 -15.67
N LEU A 80 -2.24 4.64 -15.67
CA LEU A 80 -1.29 4.96 -16.73
C LEU A 80 -0.17 3.93 -16.81
N GLY A 81 0.34 3.45 -15.67
CA GLY A 81 1.35 2.40 -15.64
C GLY A 81 0.87 1.10 -16.24
N LEU A 82 -0.38 0.71 -15.97
CA LEU A 82 -0.98 -0.46 -16.59
C LEU A 82 -1.15 -0.30 -18.12
N ALA A 83 -1.50 0.91 -18.58
CA ALA A 83 -1.76 1.18 -20.01
C ALA A 83 -0.49 1.43 -20.84
N THR A 84 0.57 1.97 -20.23
CA THR A 84 1.77 2.45 -20.95
C THR A 84 3.00 1.61 -20.68
N SER A 85 3.41 1.48 -19.41
CA SER A 85 4.63 0.78 -19.05
C SER A 85 4.64 0.31 -17.60
N PRO A 86 5.13 -0.93 -17.35
CA PRO A 86 5.25 -1.47 -15.99
C PRO A 86 6.15 -0.60 -15.09
N ALA A 87 7.13 0.11 -15.66
CA ALA A 87 8.01 1.02 -14.92
C ALA A 87 7.23 2.16 -14.24
N VAL A 88 6.23 2.75 -14.92
CA VAL A 88 5.39 3.81 -14.33
C VAL A 88 4.55 3.26 -13.18
N LEU A 89 4.04 2.01 -13.30
CA LEU A 89 3.31 1.35 -12.22
C LEU A 89 4.20 1.10 -11.00
N VAL A 90 5.44 0.66 -11.22
CA VAL A 90 6.43 0.46 -10.14
C VAL A 90 6.73 1.77 -9.42
N VAL A 91 6.94 2.86 -10.16
CA VAL A 91 7.15 4.19 -9.56
C VAL A 91 5.94 4.64 -8.75
N ALA A 92 4.72 4.39 -9.23
CA ALA A 92 3.50 4.70 -8.49
C ALA A 92 3.40 3.92 -7.16
N ILE A 93 3.78 2.63 -7.15
CA ILE A 93 3.81 1.80 -5.94
C ILE A 93 4.86 2.31 -4.94
N PHE A 94 6.05 2.69 -5.41
CA PHE A 94 7.06 3.31 -4.55
C PHE A 94 6.59 4.64 -3.96
N ALA A 95 6.00 5.50 -4.79
CA ALA A 95 5.45 6.78 -4.35
C ALA A 95 4.32 6.59 -3.33
N GLN A 96 3.49 5.56 -3.49
CA GLN A 96 2.46 5.18 -2.53
C GLN A 96 3.05 4.82 -1.16
N GLY A 97 4.08 3.97 -1.13
CA GLY A 97 4.76 3.62 0.12
C GLY A 97 5.33 4.85 0.84
N ILE A 98 6.01 5.74 0.11
CA ILE A 98 6.53 7.01 0.66
C ILE A 98 5.38 7.88 1.19
N TRP A 99 4.28 7.96 0.45
CA TRP A 99 3.11 8.74 0.84
C TRP A 99 2.47 8.23 2.14
N HIS A 100 2.33 6.91 2.31
CA HIS A 100 1.84 6.32 3.56
C HIS A 100 2.70 6.72 4.77
N LEU A 101 4.02 6.72 4.61
CA LEU A 101 4.95 7.14 5.65
C LEU A 101 4.83 8.64 5.95
N LEU A 102 4.81 9.48 4.91
CA LEU A 102 4.74 10.94 5.03
C LEU A 102 3.43 11.40 5.68
N ARG A 103 2.31 10.77 5.33
CA ARG A 103 1.00 11.09 5.91
C ARG A 103 0.96 10.81 7.41
N ARG A 104 1.55 9.70 7.87
CA ARG A 104 1.61 9.40 9.31
C ARG A 104 2.52 10.38 10.06
N LEU A 105 3.62 10.80 9.44
CA LEU A 105 4.47 11.87 9.95
C LEU A 105 3.69 13.18 10.11
N GLN A 106 2.89 13.55 9.10
CA GLN A 106 2.07 14.77 9.13
C GLN A 106 0.98 14.74 10.22
N HIS A 107 0.43 13.57 10.53
CA HIS A 107 -0.58 13.40 11.59
C HIS A 107 0.01 13.18 12.99
N GLY A 108 1.34 13.22 13.15
CA GLY A 108 2.01 13.03 14.44
C GLY A 108 1.85 11.62 15.02
N LEU A 109 1.52 10.63 14.19
CA LEU A 109 1.34 9.25 14.62
C LEU A 109 2.70 8.56 14.79
N PRO A 110 2.86 7.64 15.76
CA PRO A 110 4.14 7.00 16.03
C PRO A 110 4.63 6.19 14.82
N LEU A 111 5.79 6.56 14.28
CA LEU A 111 6.44 5.84 13.16
C LEU A 111 6.74 4.38 13.50
N MET A 112 7.04 4.10 14.76
CA MET A 112 7.35 2.76 15.28
C MET A 112 6.11 1.87 15.46
N SER A 113 4.93 2.30 14.98
CA SER A 113 3.78 1.40 14.91
C SER A 113 4.03 0.32 13.84
N LEU A 114 3.85 -0.95 14.22
CA LEU A 114 4.05 -2.11 13.33
C LEU A 114 3.32 -1.95 11.99
N ASP A 115 2.14 -1.32 12.00
CA ASP A 115 1.31 -1.11 10.82
C ASP A 115 1.94 -0.13 9.84
N ALA A 116 2.58 0.94 10.33
CA ALA A 116 3.17 1.99 9.49
C ALA A 116 4.42 1.51 8.76
N LEU A 117 5.35 0.93 9.52
CA LEU A 117 6.56 0.32 8.99
C LEU A 117 6.22 -0.91 8.14
N GLY A 118 5.22 -1.69 8.54
CA GLY A 118 4.75 -2.86 7.79
C GLY A 118 4.23 -2.48 6.40
N CYS A 119 3.34 -1.49 6.30
CA CYS A 119 2.83 -1.02 5.00
C CYS A 119 3.95 -0.45 4.13
N PHE A 120 4.83 0.39 4.69
CA PHE A 120 5.96 0.94 3.95
C PHE A 120 6.89 -0.16 3.42
N VAL A 121 7.28 -1.11 4.27
CA VAL A 121 8.17 -2.22 3.88
C VAL A 121 7.49 -3.13 2.87
N ALA A 122 6.19 -3.40 3.00
CA ALA A 122 5.43 -4.18 2.03
C ALA A 122 5.36 -3.48 0.66
N ASP A 123 5.03 -2.20 0.62
CA ASP A 123 4.97 -1.42 -0.63
C ASP A 123 6.36 -1.36 -1.31
N MET A 124 7.42 -1.13 -0.52
CA MET A 124 8.80 -1.05 -1.02
C MET A 124 9.33 -2.40 -1.53
N SER A 125 9.10 -3.48 -0.77
CA SER A 125 9.51 -4.83 -1.17
C SER A 125 8.75 -5.32 -2.39
N TYR A 126 7.45 -5.02 -2.48
CA TYR A 126 6.65 -5.34 -3.66
C TYR A 126 7.10 -4.56 -4.89
N GLY A 127 7.31 -3.25 -4.74
CA GLY A 127 7.85 -2.41 -5.81
C GLY A 127 9.20 -2.92 -6.30
N LEU A 128 10.06 -3.40 -5.41
CA LEU A 128 11.35 -3.98 -5.76
C LEU A 128 11.20 -5.30 -6.55
N VAL A 129 10.31 -6.19 -6.12
CA VAL A 129 10.02 -7.46 -6.84
C VAL A 129 9.49 -7.15 -8.24
N LEU A 130 8.54 -6.22 -8.37
CA LEU A 130 8.01 -5.79 -9.66
C LEU A 130 9.09 -5.11 -10.52
N LEU A 131 9.97 -4.31 -9.93
CA LEU A 131 11.09 -3.70 -10.66
C LEU A 131 12.01 -4.79 -11.25
N VAL A 132 12.40 -5.78 -10.45
CA VAL A 132 13.21 -6.91 -10.90
C VAL A 132 12.50 -7.68 -12.02
N LEU A 133 11.20 -7.88 -11.91
CA LEU A 133 10.40 -8.51 -12.97
C LEU A 133 10.29 -7.66 -14.24
N SER A 134 10.23 -6.33 -14.12
CA SER A 134 10.18 -5.43 -15.28
C SER A 134 11.49 -5.34 -16.07
N LEU A 135 12.61 -5.63 -15.41
CA LEU A 135 13.96 -5.58 -15.98
C LEU A 135 14.39 -6.92 -16.61
N ARG A 136 13.58 -7.97 -16.47
CA ARG A 136 13.85 -9.31 -16.98
C ARG A 136 13.14 -9.53 -18.31
#